data_AF-A0A6P6BN43-F1
#
_entry.id   AF-A0A6P6BN43-F1
#
_cell.length_a   1.000
_cell.length_b   1.000
_cell.length_c   1.000
_cell.angle_alpha   90.00
_cell.angle_beta   90.00
_cell.angle_gamma   90.00
#
_symmetry.space_group_name_H-M   'P 1'
#
loop_
_entity.id
_entity.type
_entity.pdbx_description
1 polymer ?
#
loop_
_entity_poly.entity_id
_entity_poly.type
_entity_poly.pdbx_seq_one_letter_code
_entity_poly.pdbx_strand_id
1 'polypeptide(L)'
;MEALRAFQEASELPVSGQLDDATRARMRQPRCGLEDPFNQKTLKYLLLGRWRKKHLTFRILNLPSTLPPDTARAALLQAFQYWSNVTPLTFREVQAGWADIRLSFHGRQSPYCSNTFDGPGRVLAHADIPELGSVHFDEDELWTERTYRGVNLRIIAAHELGHALGLGHSRYTQALMAPVYAGYRPHFKLHPDDVAGIQALYGKKKPEMGDEEEEMELPPVLQIPTEPSPMPDPCSGELDAMMLGPRGKTYAFKGSYVWTVTDSGLGPLFQVSALWEGLPGKLDAAVYSPRTQWIHFFKGDKVWRYINFKMSPGFPKKLNRIEPNLDAALYWPVNQKVFLFKDSGYWQWDELARTDFTHYPKPIKRLFTGVPDQPSAAMSWKDGSVYFFKGKQYWHLNRQLRVEKGYPRDIAHNWMHCHPLTPDTTPSGGDTIPSATGIEHSPTGTTLVTTSSAIDTTLNIDHLPRNTILDTIP
;
A
#
# COMPACT_ATOMS: atom_id res chain seq x y z
N MET A 1 -22.88 14.28 0.19
CA MET A 1 -22.19 14.56 1.48
C MET A 1 -20.87 13.80 1.60
N GLU A 2 -20.86 12.46 1.62
CA GLU A 2 -19.66 11.67 1.98
C GLU A 2 -18.46 11.86 1.03
N ALA A 3 -18.68 11.82 -0.29
CA ALA A 3 -17.63 12.09 -1.27
C ALA A 3 -16.98 13.47 -1.11
N LEU A 4 -17.76 14.49 -0.72
CA LEU A 4 -17.24 15.84 -0.48
C LEU A 4 -16.37 15.90 0.79
N ARG A 5 -16.72 15.12 1.83
CA ARG A 5 -15.87 14.94 3.03
C ARG A 5 -14.58 14.20 2.70
N ALA A 6 -14.63 13.15 1.90
CA ALA A 6 -13.44 12.42 1.46
C ALA A 6 -12.51 13.31 0.61
N PHE A 7 -13.06 14.12 -0.31
CA PHE A 7 -12.30 15.12 -1.05
C PHE A 7 -11.63 16.15 -0.12
N GLN A 8 -12.35 16.68 0.88
CA GLN A 8 -11.80 17.64 1.85
C GLN A 8 -10.66 17.00 2.67
N GLU A 9 -10.87 15.81 3.22
CA GLU A 9 -9.90 15.06 4.01
C GLU A 9 -8.62 14.77 3.20
N ALA A 10 -8.76 14.31 1.96
CA ALA A 10 -7.63 14.07 1.06
C ALA A 10 -6.94 15.35 0.55
N SER A 11 -7.67 16.47 0.52
CA SER A 11 -7.18 17.77 0.08
C SER A 11 -6.48 18.59 1.17
N GLU A 12 -6.37 18.07 2.39
CA GLU A 12 -5.88 18.78 3.60
C GLU A 12 -6.79 19.96 4.01
N LEU A 13 -8.11 19.86 3.77
CA LEU A 13 -9.13 20.85 4.12
C LEU A 13 -9.95 20.46 5.37
N PRO A 14 -10.57 21.42 6.07
CA PRO A 14 -11.54 21.12 7.13
C PRO A 14 -12.72 20.28 6.61
N VAL A 15 -13.01 19.16 7.27
CA VAL A 15 -14.00 18.17 6.82
C VAL A 15 -15.42 18.59 7.23
N SER A 16 -15.91 19.69 6.63
CA SER A 16 -17.26 20.21 6.84
C SER A 16 -18.33 19.29 6.21
N GLY A 17 -18.01 18.74 5.03
CA GLY A 17 -18.98 18.15 4.11
C GLY A 17 -19.90 19.17 3.43
N GLN A 18 -19.59 20.46 3.56
CA GLN A 18 -20.25 21.56 2.86
C GLN A 18 -19.36 22.03 1.70
N LEU A 19 -19.96 22.53 0.62
CA LEU A 19 -19.18 23.14 -0.46
C LEU A 19 -18.88 24.60 -0.07
N ASP A 20 -17.85 24.77 0.77
CA ASP A 20 -17.31 26.07 1.15
C ASP A 20 -16.32 26.63 0.10
N ASP A 21 -15.91 27.90 0.23
CA ASP A 21 -15.06 28.56 -0.76
C ASP A 21 -13.62 28.02 -0.81
N ALA A 22 -13.10 27.50 0.30
CA ALA A 22 -11.82 26.79 0.30
C ALA A 22 -11.92 25.50 -0.54
N THR A 23 -13.00 24.74 -0.38
CA THR A 23 -13.30 23.54 -1.17
C THR A 23 -13.52 23.89 -2.65
N ARG A 24 -14.27 24.96 -2.97
CA ARG A 24 -14.41 25.46 -4.35
C ARG A 24 -13.08 25.89 -4.97
N ALA A 25 -12.23 26.60 -4.23
CA ALA A 25 -10.93 27.03 -4.71
C ALA A 25 -10.03 25.82 -5.00
N ARG A 26 -10.03 24.83 -4.10
CA ARG A 26 -9.28 23.57 -4.24
C ARG A 26 -9.72 22.74 -5.45
N MET A 27 -11.03 22.62 -5.69
CA MET A 27 -11.60 21.94 -6.86
C MET A 27 -11.32 22.65 -8.19
N ARG A 28 -10.91 23.92 -8.17
CA ARG A 28 -10.54 24.71 -9.36
C ARG A 28 -9.04 24.73 -9.64
N GLN A 29 -8.22 24.02 -8.86
CA GLN A 29 -6.78 23.95 -9.12
C GLN A 29 -6.49 22.97 -10.27
N PRO A 30 -5.56 23.27 -11.20
CA PRO A 30 -5.19 22.35 -12.27
C PRO A 30 -4.68 21.02 -11.72
N ARG A 31 -5.06 19.91 -12.35
CA ARG A 31 -4.83 18.54 -11.83
C ARG A 31 -4.69 17.49 -12.92
N CYS A 32 -4.22 16.30 -12.53
CA CYS A 32 -4.36 15.09 -13.34
C CYS A 32 -5.85 14.69 -13.49
N GLY A 33 -6.20 14.15 -14.66
CA GLY A 33 -7.53 13.64 -14.99
C GLY A 33 -7.87 12.26 -14.42
N LEU A 34 -6.91 11.55 -13.83
CA LEU A 34 -7.20 10.27 -13.15
C LEU A 34 -8.08 10.50 -11.91
N GLU A 35 -8.95 9.52 -11.61
CA GLU A 35 -9.77 9.54 -10.40
C GLU A 35 -8.93 9.43 -9.12
N ASP A 36 -9.36 10.15 -8.07
CA ASP A 36 -8.73 10.10 -6.76
C ASP A 36 -9.16 8.85 -5.98
N PRO A 37 -8.24 7.97 -5.54
CA PRO A 37 -8.58 6.71 -4.86
C PRO A 37 -9.03 6.89 -3.39
N PHE A 38 -9.43 8.09 -3.01
CA PHE A 38 -9.66 8.50 -1.64
C PHE A 38 -11.13 8.37 -1.26
N ASN A 39 -11.46 7.28 -0.56
CA ASN A 39 -12.66 7.18 0.27
C ASN A 39 -12.28 7.26 1.75
N GLN A 40 -13.28 7.33 2.64
CA GLN A 40 -13.14 7.44 4.11
C GLN A 40 -12.39 6.27 4.79
N LYS A 41 -11.84 5.31 4.03
CA LYS A 41 -11.04 4.17 4.53
C LYS A 41 -9.68 4.02 3.84
N THR A 42 -9.35 4.79 2.78
CA THR A 42 -8.19 4.53 1.90
C THR A 42 -7.27 5.72 1.60
N LEU A 43 -6.77 6.41 2.63
CA LEU A 43 -5.67 7.39 2.47
C LEU A 43 -4.28 6.71 2.40
N LYS A 44 -4.08 5.82 1.42
CA LYS A 44 -2.81 5.14 1.13
C LYS A 44 -2.46 5.32 -0.36
N TYR A 45 -1.16 5.41 -0.66
CA TYR A 45 -0.65 5.36 -2.03
C TYR A 45 -1.13 4.06 -2.70
N LEU A 46 -1.91 4.19 -3.77
CA LEU A 46 -2.46 3.04 -4.49
C LEU A 46 -1.42 2.56 -5.52
N LEU A 47 -1.27 1.24 -5.64
CA LEU A 47 -0.50 0.61 -6.71
C LEU A 47 -1.53 -0.02 -7.66
N LEU A 48 -1.64 0.53 -8.86
CA LEU A 48 -2.69 0.24 -9.83
C LEU A 48 -2.34 -0.92 -10.77
N GLY A 49 -1.05 -1.19 -10.98
CA GLY A 49 -0.58 -2.27 -11.82
C GLY A 49 0.95 -2.33 -11.87
N ARG A 50 1.51 -3.17 -12.76
CA ARG A 50 2.92 -3.10 -13.16
C ARG A 50 3.15 -3.77 -14.51
N TRP A 51 4.18 -3.32 -15.22
CA TRP A 51 4.73 -4.07 -16.34
C TRP A 51 5.47 -5.32 -15.86
N ARG A 52 5.34 -6.44 -16.58
CA ARG A 52 6.07 -7.70 -16.28
C ARG A 52 7.55 -7.62 -16.67
N LYS A 53 7.88 -6.78 -17.65
CA LYS A 53 9.23 -6.53 -18.18
C LYS A 53 9.80 -5.20 -17.70
N LYS A 54 11.13 -5.09 -17.71
CA LYS A 54 11.88 -3.89 -17.25
C LYS A 54 12.42 -3.03 -18.38
N HIS A 55 12.60 -3.62 -19.57
CA HIS A 55 12.95 -2.91 -20.79
C HIS A 55 11.65 -2.52 -21.49
N LEU A 56 11.30 -1.24 -21.47
CA LEU A 56 10.05 -0.71 -22.01
C LEU A 56 10.35 0.13 -23.25
N THR A 57 9.56 -0.07 -24.31
CA THR A 57 9.59 0.82 -25.48
C THR A 57 8.63 1.98 -25.27
N PHE A 58 9.02 3.17 -25.73
CA PHE A 58 8.11 4.30 -25.78
C PHE A 58 8.11 4.96 -27.15
N ARG A 59 7.02 5.66 -27.47
CA ARG A 59 6.89 6.43 -28.70
C ARG A 59 6.18 7.75 -28.44
N ILE A 60 6.80 8.83 -28.88
CA ILE A 60 6.19 10.16 -28.94
C ILE A 60 5.50 10.25 -30.30
N LEU A 61 4.18 10.45 -30.31
CA LEU A 61 3.37 10.48 -31.54
C LEU A 61 3.29 11.89 -32.14
N ASN A 62 3.22 12.90 -31.28
CA ASN A 62 3.30 14.32 -31.60
C ASN A 62 3.88 15.10 -30.39
N LEU A 63 4.09 16.41 -30.57
CA LEU A 63 4.63 17.34 -29.58
C LEU A 63 3.72 18.59 -29.55
N PRO A 64 3.66 19.33 -28.43
CA PRO A 64 2.74 20.45 -28.27
C PRO A 64 3.18 21.66 -29.09
N SER A 65 2.22 22.35 -29.70
CA SER A 65 2.45 23.55 -30.52
C SER A 65 3.00 24.74 -29.72
N THR A 66 2.78 24.75 -28.40
CA THR A 66 3.16 25.83 -27.48
C THR A 66 4.64 25.79 -27.03
N LEU A 67 5.40 24.75 -27.39
CA LEU A 67 6.85 24.63 -27.09
C LEU A 67 7.69 24.34 -28.34
N PRO A 68 8.96 24.81 -28.40
CA PRO A 68 9.91 24.35 -29.41
C PRO A 68 10.09 22.82 -29.35
N PRO A 69 10.05 22.09 -30.48
CA PRO A 69 10.06 20.63 -30.49
C PRO A 69 11.21 19.99 -29.70
N ASP A 70 12.43 20.51 -29.83
CA ASP A 70 13.60 19.99 -29.08
C ASP A 70 13.47 20.21 -27.57
N THR A 71 12.85 21.33 -27.15
CA THR A 71 12.60 21.63 -25.73
C THR A 71 11.52 20.70 -25.17
N ALA A 72 10.44 20.47 -25.92
CA ALA A 72 9.39 19.54 -25.52
C ALA A 72 9.92 18.10 -25.46
N ARG A 73 10.66 17.63 -26.47
CA ARG A 73 11.27 16.29 -26.48
C ARG A 73 12.27 16.12 -25.35
N ALA A 74 13.12 17.10 -25.07
CA ALA A 74 14.04 17.06 -23.93
C ALA A 74 13.29 17.00 -22.58
N ALA A 75 12.18 17.72 -22.43
CA ALA A 75 11.33 17.64 -21.23
C ALA A 75 10.72 16.24 -21.03
N LEU A 76 10.21 15.61 -22.09
CA LEU A 76 9.66 14.25 -22.05
C LEU A 76 10.75 13.19 -21.75
N LEU A 77 11.92 13.28 -22.38
CA LEU A 77 13.05 12.38 -22.10
C LEU A 77 13.56 12.54 -20.66
N GLN A 78 13.60 13.77 -20.14
CA GLN A 78 14.00 14.04 -18.76
C GLN A 78 13.00 13.48 -17.74
N ALA A 79 11.70 13.40 -18.09
CA ALA A 79 10.67 12.78 -17.26
C ALA A 79 10.87 11.26 -17.12
N PHE A 80 11.18 10.55 -18.22
CA PHE A 80 11.57 9.14 -18.18
C PHE A 80 12.82 8.91 -17.31
N GLN A 81 13.82 9.79 -17.39
CA GLN A 81 15.04 9.69 -16.59
C GLN A 81 14.79 9.74 -15.08
N TYR A 82 13.78 10.49 -14.59
CA TYR A 82 13.50 10.50 -13.15
C TYR A 82 13.16 9.09 -12.63
N TRP A 83 12.37 8.32 -13.40
CA TRP A 83 11.97 6.96 -13.04
C TRP A 83 13.09 5.92 -13.27
N SER A 84 13.85 6.02 -14.38
CA SER A 84 14.99 5.12 -14.67
C SER A 84 16.29 5.46 -13.92
N ASN A 85 16.32 6.56 -13.16
CA ASN A 85 17.39 6.85 -12.19
C ASN A 85 17.16 6.14 -10.85
N VAL A 86 15.91 5.87 -10.47
CA VAL A 86 15.57 5.22 -9.18
C VAL A 86 15.20 3.74 -9.29
N THR A 87 14.95 3.23 -10.49
CA THR A 87 14.59 1.82 -10.74
C THR A 87 15.48 1.15 -11.81
N PRO A 88 15.45 -0.20 -11.91
CA PRO A 88 16.04 -0.94 -13.04
C PRO A 88 15.26 -0.82 -14.36
N LEU A 89 14.34 0.13 -14.52
CA LEU A 89 13.61 0.33 -15.77
C LEU A 89 14.51 1.02 -16.79
N THR A 90 14.50 0.53 -18.02
CA THR A 90 15.17 1.19 -19.16
C THR A 90 14.14 1.53 -20.23
N PHE A 91 14.17 2.76 -20.72
CA PHE A 91 13.22 3.27 -21.72
C PHE A 91 13.92 3.45 -23.07
N ARG A 92 13.39 2.82 -24.13
CA ARG A 92 13.91 2.95 -25.50
C ARG A 92 12.88 3.58 -26.42
N GLU A 93 13.23 4.69 -27.06
CA GLU A 93 12.36 5.30 -28.07
C GLU A 93 12.29 4.42 -29.33
N VAL A 94 11.09 4.21 -29.88
CA VAL A 94 10.86 3.52 -31.16
C VAL A 94 10.14 4.44 -32.15
N GLN A 95 10.68 4.57 -33.35
CA GLN A 95 10.19 5.55 -34.35
C GLN A 95 8.89 5.09 -35.05
N ALA A 96 8.71 3.77 -35.19
CA ALA A 96 7.59 3.14 -35.89
C ALA A 96 7.11 1.89 -35.15
N GLY A 97 5.90 1.42 -35.49
CA GLY A 97 5.27 0.27 -34.85
C GLY A 97 4.59 0.61 -33.52
N TRP A 98 4.33 -0.45 -32.75
CA TRP A 98 3.72 -0.40 -31.41
C TRP A 98 4.78 -0.19 -30.32
N ALA A 99 4.39 0.45 -29.21
CA ALA A 99 5.24 0.72 -28.06
C ALA A 99 4.45 0.56 -26.76
N ASP A 100 5.14 0.16 -25.68
CA ASP A 100 4.53 -0.04 -24.36
C ASP A 100 3.93 1.26 -23.82
N ILE A 101 4.67 2.37 -23.96
CA ILE A 101 4.24 3.70 -23.51
C ILE A 101 4.10 4.63 -24.72
N ARG A 102 2.92 5.22 -24.92
CA ARG A 102 2.59 6.02 -26.12
C ARG A 102 2.15 7.41 -25.71
N LEU A 103 2.93 8.43 -26.03
CA LEU A 103 2.69 9.82 -25.64
C LEU A 103 2.07 10.59 -26.81
N SER A 104 0.95 11.26 -26.58
CA SER A 104 0.36 12.20 -27.54
C SER A 104 -0.33 13.40 -26.87
N PHE A 105 -0.46 14.46 -27.65
CA PHE A 105 -1.14 15.69 -27.29
C PHE A 105 -2.41 15.81 -28.15
N HIS A 106 -3.54 16.17 -27.55
CA HIS A 106 -4.77 16.46 -28.28
C HIS A 106 -5.67 17.39 -27.48
N GLY A 107 -6.46 18.22 -28.17
CA GLY A 107 -7.50 19.02 -27.52
C GLY A 107 -8.72 18.17 -27.17
N ARG A 108 -9.86 18.85 -27.00
CA ARG A 108 -11.15 18.30 -26.55
C ARG A 108 -11.70 17.07 -27.29
N GLN A 109 -11.28 16.81 -28.53
CA GLN A 109 -11.73 15.66 -29.32
C GLN A 109 -10.53 14.94 -29.94
N SER A 110 -10.50 13.60 -29.83
CA SER A 110 -9.45 12.73 -30.35
C SER A 110 -10.07 11.45 -30.90
N PRO A 111 -9.71 10.98 -32.11
CA PRO A 111 -10.13 9.68 -32.61
C PRO A 111 -9.36 8.52 -31.95
N TYR A 112 -8.41 8.82 -31.04
CA TYR A 112 -7.54 7.84 -30.39
C TYR A 112 -7.74 7.72 -28.87
N CYS A 113 -8.54 8.61 -28.26
CA CYS A 113 -8.88 8.55 -26.84
C CYS A 113 -10.37 8.90 -26.63
N SER A 114 -11.07 8.10 -25.83
CA SER A 114 -12.48 8.33 -25.44
C SER A 114 -12.68 9.47 -24.44
N ASN A 115 -11.61 9.90 -23.76
CA ASN A 115 -11.68 10.85 -22.66
C ASN A 115 -11.44 12.26 -23.19
N THR A 116 -12.49 13.07 -23.24
CA THR A 116 -12.42 14.45 -23.72
C THR A 116 -11.80 15.36 -22.65
N PHE A 117 -10.72 16.07 -22.99
CA PHE A 117 -10.24 17.19 -22.18
C PHE A 117 -11.23 18.36 -22.18
N ASP A 118 -11.19 19.22 -21.16
CA ASP A 118 -12.10 20.34 -21.00
C ASP A 118 -11.48 21.73 -21.31
N GLY A 119 -10.19 21.77 -21.66
CA GLY A 119 -9.47 22.98 -22.04
C GLY A 119 -8.82 23.73 -20.87
N PRO A 120 -8.33 24.96 -21.09
CA PRO A 120 -7.24 25.53 -20.31
C PRO A 120 -7.50 25.69 -18.80
N GLY A 121 -6.50 25.31 -18.01
CA GLY A 121 -6.40 25.53 -16.57
C GLY A 121 -7.06 24.45 -15.69
N ARG A 122 -7.32 23.24 -16.22
CA ARG A 122 -8.07 22.20 -15.50
C ARG A 122 -7.45 20.80 -15.58
N VAL A 123 -7.91 19.96 -16.51
CA VAL A 123 -7.44 18.57 -16.66
C VAL A 123 -6.23 18.57 -17.59
N LEU A 124 -5.04 18.64 -16.99
CA LEU A 124 -3.80 18.88 -17.72
C LEU A 124 -3.38 17.70 -18.62
N ALA A 125 -3.62 16.49 -18.12
CA ALA A 125 -3.22 15.24 -18.74
C ALA A 125 -3.92 14.04 -18.04
N HIS A 126 -3.79 12.86 -18.62
CA HIS A 126 -4.11 11.58 -17.99
C HIS A 126 -3.32 10.43 -18.64
N ALA A 127 -3.20 9.28 -17.97
CA ALA A 127 -2.57 8.09 -18.54
C ALA A 127 -3.27 6.77 -18.16
N ASP A 128 -3.20 5.81 -19.09
CA ASP A 128 -3.61 4.44 -18.86
C ASP A 128 -2.56 3.68 -18.03
N ILE A 129 -3.02 2.91 -17.05
CA ILE A 129 -2.17 2.05 -16.23
C ILE A 129 -1.60 0.85 -17.03
N PRO A 130 -0.56 0.16 -16.53
CA PRO A 130 -0.05 -1.06 -17.16
C PRO A 130 -1.15 -2.13 -17.28
N GLU A 131 -1.25 -2.90 -18.36
CA GLU A 131 -0.32 -3.02 -19.50
C GLU A 131 -0.78 -2.21 -20.75
N LEU A 132 -1.54 -1.12 -20.59
CA LEU A 132 -2.04 -0.27 -21.70
C LEU A 132 -1.09 0.89 -22.05
N GLY A 133 -0.69 1.71 -21.06
CA GLY A 133 0.41 2.68 -21.18
C GLY A 133 0.23 3.88 -22.12
N SER A 134 -0.98 4.21 -22.58
CA SER A 134 -1.20 5.46 -23.31
C SER A 134 -1.06 6.65 -22.35
N VAL A 135 -0.47 7.77 -22.79
CA VAL A 135 -0.31 9.01 -22.03
C VAL A 135 -0.79 10.15 -22.90
N HIS A 136 -1.80 10.88 -22.42
CA HIS A 136 -2.46 11.95 -23.15
C HIS A 136 -2.31 13.28 -22.42
N PHE A 137 -1.94 14.32 -23.15
CA PHE A 137 -1.81 15.69 -22.67
C PHE A 137 -2.84 16.59 -23.39
N ASP A 138 -3.44 17.55 -22.69
CA ASP A 138 -4.33 18.52 -23.34
C ASP A 138 -3.51 19.49 -24.21
N GLU A 139 -3.79 19.55 -25.51
CA GLU A 139 -3.12 20.50 -26.43
C GLU A 139 -3.59 21.95 -26.20
N ASP A 140 -4.77 22.15 -25.59
CA ASP A 140 -5.29 23.49 -25.30
C ASP A 140 -4.46 24.19 -24.19
N GLU A 141 -3.62 23.47 -23.44
CA GLU A 141 -2.81 24.02 -22.34
C GLU A 141 -1.57 24.79 -22.82
N LEU A 142 -1.22 25.85 -22.07
CA LEU A 142 0.02 26.60 -22.28
C LEU A 142 1.21 25.83 -21.69
N TRP A 143 1.70 24.84 -22.43
CA TRP A 143 2.89 24.08 -22.07
C TRP A 143 4.14 24.96 -22.03
N THR A 144 4.95 24.81 -20.98
CA THR A 144 6.18 25.57 -20.79
C THR A 144 7.30 24.72 -20.17
N GLU A 145 8.54 25.21 -20.27
CA GLU A 145 9.71 24.60 -19.63
C GLU A 145 10.58 25.67 -18.97
N ARG A 146 11.11 25.37 -17.78
CA ARG A 146 11.95 26.26 -16.94
C ARG A 146 11.33 27.59 -16.47
N THR A 147 10.01 27.73 -16.48
CA THR A 147 9.30 28.95 -16.04
C THR A 147 8.15 28.65 -15.08
N TYR A 148 7.79 29.62 -14.24
CA TYR A 148 6.66 29.54 -13.30
C TYR A 148 5.32 30.00 -13.91
N ARG A 149 5.29 30.39 -15.18
CA ARG A 149 4.07 30.68 -15.94
C ARG A 149 3.71 29.51 -16.86
N GLY A 150 2.41 29.24 -17.02
CA GLY A 150 1.93 28.09 -17.79
C GLY A 150 2.12 26.75 -17.06
N VAL A 151 1.92 25.66 -17.79
CA VAL A 151 1.96 24.29 -17.29
C VAL A 151 3.29 23.64 -17.64
N ASN A 152 4.06 23.21 -16.64
CA ASN A 152 5.40 22.70 -16.90
C ASN A 152 5.35 21.25 -17.40
N LEU A 153 5.65 21.08 -18.70
CA LEU A 153 5.56 19.78 -19.37
C LEU A 153 6.38 18.70 -18.67
N ARG A 154 7.62 19.01 -18.24
CA ARG A 154 8.51 18.06 -17.57
C ARG A 154 7.97 17.52 -16.24
N ILE A 155 7.19 18.32 -15.50
CA ILE A 155 6.57 17.88 -14.24
C ILE A 155 5.32 17.05 -14.51
N ILE A 156 4.43 17.48 -15.42
CA ILE A 156 3.22 16.70 -15.75
C ILE A 156 3.58 15.38 -16.43
N ALA A 157 4.49 15.38 -17.42
CA ALA A 157 4.94 14.15 -18.06
C ALA A 157 5.59 13.18 -17.07
N ALA A 158 6.28 13.68 -16.03
CA ALA A 158 6.81 12.81 -14.98
C ALA A 158 5.69 12.17 -14.14
N HIS A 159 4.64 12.93 -13.80
CA HIS A 159 3.46 12.45 -13.08
C HIS A 159 2.72 11.37 -13.89
N GLU A 160 2.36 11.66 -15.14
CA GLU A 160 1.62 10.72 -15.99
C GLU A 160 2.43 9.46 -16.33
N LEU A 161 3.76 9.56 -16.47
CA LEU A 161 4.62 8.39 -16.58
C LEU A 161 4.63 7.55 -15.29
N GLY A 162 4.35 8.13 -14.13
CA GLY A 162 4.09 7.38 -12.90
C GLY A 162 2.84 6.51 -13.03
N HIS A 163 1.75 7.05 -13.57
CA HIS A 163 0.52 6.31 -13.85
C HIS A 163 0.72 5.22 -14.92
N ALA A 164 1.38 5.53 -16.04
CA ALA A 164 1.77 4.56 -17.07
C ALA A 164 2.75 3.48 -16.58
N LEU A 165 3.35 3.67 -15.40
CA LEU A 165 4.17 2.68 -14.69
C LEU A 165 3.43 1.98 -13.52
N GLY A 166 2.17 2.32 -13.25
CA GLY A 166 1.30 1.64 -12.28
C GLY A 166 1.21 2.27 -10.90
N LEU A 167 1.67 3.52 -10.73
CA LEU A 167 1.46 4.31 -9.52
C LEU A 167 0.06 4.93 -9.55
N GLY A 168 -0.61 5.06 -8.40
CA GLY A 168 -1.78 5.92 -8.22
C GLY A 168 -1.42 7.23 -7.52
N HIS A 169 -2.41 8.10 -7.30
CA HIS A 169 -2.18 9.38 -6.62
C HIS A 169 -1.62 9.21 -5.19
N SER A 170 -0.62 10.03 -4.86
CA SER A 170 -0.17 10.26 -3.49
C SER A 170 -1.04 11.30 -2.81
N ARG A 171 -1.25 11.11 -1.50
CA ARG A 171 -1.92 12.07 -0.63
C ARG A 171 -1.01 13.22 -0.17
N TYR A 172 0.32 13.10 -0.29
CA TYR A 172 1.22 14.16 0.17
C TYR A 172 1.32 15.23 -0.92
N THR A 173 0.88 16.45 -0.61
CA THR A 173 0.86 17.59 -1.56
C THR A 173 2.23 17.97 -2.15
N GLN A 174 3.32 17.51 -1.54
CA GLN A 174 4.70 17.71 -2.02
C GLN A 174 5.24 16.58 -2.91
N ALA A 175 4.51 15.46 -3.04
CA ALA A 175 4.86 14.38 -3.97
C ALA A 175 4.86 14.85 -5.43
N LEU A 176 5.44 14.05 -6.33
CA LEU A 176 5.17 14.16 -7.76
C LEU A 176 3.76 13.66 -8.06
N MET A 177 3.41 12.48 -7.52
CA MET A 177 2.10 11.84 -7.74
C MET A 177 0.95 12.52 -6.97
N ALA A 178 1.13 13.73 -6.45
CA ALA A 178 0.02 14.50 -5.87
C ALA A 178 -0.96 14.93 -6.99
N PRO A 179 -2.29 14.76 -6.82
CA PRO A 179 -3.25 14.95 -7.92
C PRO A 179 -3.29 16.39 -8.45
N VAL A 180 -3.03 17.37 -7.59
CA VAL A 180 -3.06 18.80 -7.93
C VAL A 180 -1.67 19.29 -8.33
N TYR A 181 -1.59 19.98 -9.47
CA TYR A 181 -0.35 20.52 -10.00
C TYR A 181 0.19 21.67 -9.13
N ALA A 182 1.40 21.45 -8.59
CA ALA A 182 2.07 22.36 -7.67
C ALA A 182 2.97 23.42 -8.36
N GLY A 183 2.86 23.62 -9.67
CA GLY A 183 3.73 24.52 -10.42
C GLY A 183 5.11 23.94 -10.78
N TYR A 184 5.93 24.75 -11.44
CA TYR A 184 7.29 24.41 -11.81
C TYR A 184 8.23 24.30 -10.59
N ARG A 185 9.06 23.25 -10.56
CA ARG A 185 10.02 22.97 -9.48
C ARG A 185 11.45 22.97 -10.06
N PRO A 186 12.28 24.02 -9.87
CA PRO A 186 13.57 24.15 -10.56
C PRO A 186 14.57 23.02 -10.28
N HIS A 187 14.74 22.66 -9.00
CA HIS A 187 15.63 21.60 -8.54
C HIS A 187 14.85 20.32 -8.26
N PHE A 188 13.97 19.93 -9.19
CA PHE A 188 13.07 18.80 -9.02
C PHE A 188 13.82 17.50 -8.70
N LYS A 189 13.31 16.77 -7.70
CA LYS A 189 13.64 15.39 -7.36
C LYS A 189 12.34 14.69 -6.98
N LEU A 190 12.24 13.40 -7.28
CA LEU A 190 11.13 12.56 -6.81
C LEU A 190 11.05 12.62 -5.28
N HIS A 191 9.85 12.74 -4.73
CA HIS A 191 9.61 12.68 -3.29
C HIS A 191 9.86 11.25 -2.80
N PRO A 192 10.30 11.01 -1.54
CA PRO A 192 10.55 9.66 -1.04
C PRO A 192 9.35 8.71 -1.13
N ASP A 193 8.13 9.25 -1.17
CA ASP A 193 6.88 8.49 -1.38
C ASP A 193 6.74 8.00 -2.84
N ASP A 194 7.06 8.84 -3.83
CA ASP A 194 7.09 8.45 -5.25
C ASP A 194 8.16 7.37 -5.49
N VAL A 195 9.35 7.56 -4.90
CA VAL A 195 10.47 6.63 -4.98
C VAL A 195 10.12 5.29 -4.33
N ALA A 196 9.47 5.30 -3.16
CA ALA A 196 9.01 4.08 -2.51
C ALA A 196 7.93 3.36 -3.33
N GLY A 197 6.99 4.09 -3.93
CA GLY A 197 5.96 3.55 -4.81
C GLY A 197 6.54 2.82 -6.01
N ILE A 198 7.40 3.48 -6.80
CA ILE A 198 7.98 2.90 -8.01
C ILE A 198 8.97 1.76 -7.71
N GLN A 199 9.74 1.86 -6.62
CA GLN A 199 10.65 0.79 -6.20
C GLN A 199 9.91 -0.44 -5.64
N ALA A 200 8.69 -0.28 -5.11
CA ALA A 200 7.84 -1.42 -4.74
C ALA A 200 7.35 -2.23 -5.94
N LEU A 201 7.24 -1.62 -7.12
CA LEU A 201 6.81 -2.29 -8.36
C LEU A 201 7.97 -2.96 -9.12
N TYR A 202 9.12 -2.28 -9.22
CA TYR A 202 10.22 -2.65 -10.12
C TYR A 202 11.59 -2.91 -9.44
N GLY A 203 11.70 -2.58 -8.14
CA GLY A 203 12.94 -2.62 -7.37
C GLY A 203 13.77 -1.34 -7.41
N LYS A 204 14.83 -1.27 -6.60
CA LYS A 204 15.86 -0.22 -6.66
C LYS A 204 16.77 -0.43 -7.88
N LYS A 205 17.20 0.66 -8.54
CA LYS A 205 18.33 0.59 -9.49
C LYS A 205 19.57 0.07 -8.75
N LYS A 206 20.23 -0.97 -9.24
CA LYS A 206 21.60 -1.29 -8.82
C LYS A 206 22.53 -0.26 -9.47
N PRO A 207 23.61 0.21 -8.81
CA PRO A 207 24.68 0.84 -9.55
C PRO A 207 25.18 -0.18 -10.58
N GLU A 208 25.19 0.21 -11.85
CA GLU A 208 25.96 -0.49 -12.86
C GLU A 208 27.43 -0.26 -12.48
N MET A 209 28.15 -1.33 -12.13
CA MET A 209 29.60 -1.26 -12.26
C MET A 209 29.84 -1.16 -13.77
N GLY A 210 30.58 -0.13 -14.17
CA GLY A 210 31.10 -0.05 -15.54
C GLY A 210 32.02 -1.23 -15.83
N ASP A 211 32.39 -1.36 -17.09
CA ASP A 211 33.14 -2.50 -17.61
C ASP A 211 34.51 -2.70 -16.94
N GLU A 212 35.07 -3.88 -17.15
CA GLU A 212 36.25 -4.41 -16.47
C GLU A 212 37.51 -3.56 -16.71
N GLU A 213 38.00 -2.89 -15.66
CA GLU A 213 39.40 -2.45 -15.57
C GLU A 213 40.04 -3.04 -14.29
N GLU A 214 41.25 -3.58 -14.44
CA GLU A 214 42.00 -4.25 -13.39
C GLU A 214 42.60 -3.22 -12.41
N GLU A 215 42.51 -3.44 -11.09
CA GLU A 215 43.69 -3.86 -10.31
C GLU A 215 43.42 -4.22 -8.83
N MET A 216 44.32 -5.06 -8.32
CA MET A 216 44.78 -5.20 -6.92
C MET A 216 43.84 -5.80 -5.85
N GLU A 217 44.29 -6.92 -5.28
CA GLU A 217 43.59 -7.69 -4.26
C GLU A 217 43.60 -7.06 -2.86
N LEU A 218 42.51 -7.26 -2.11
CA LEU A 218 42.53 -7.34 -0.65
C LEU A 218 41.72 -8.56 -0.18
N PRO A 219 42.14 -9.24 0.91
CA PRO A 219 41.75 -10.64 1.15
C PRO A 219 40.27 -10.82 1.50
N PRO A 220 39.66 -11.96 1.12
CA PRO A 220 38.23 -12.20 1.29
C PRO A 220 37.86 -12.40 2.76
N VAL A 221 37.12 -11.45 3.33
CA VAL A 221 36.28 -11.70 4.50
C VAL A 221 35.19 -12.68 4.06
N LEU A 222 35.25 -13.92 4.59
CA LEU A 222 34.39 -15.04 4.20
C LEU A 222 32.89 -14.71 4.26
N GLN A 223 32.32 -14.31 3.13
CA GLN A 223 30.87 -14.22 2.98
C GLN A 223 30.33 -15.63 2.76
N ILE A 224 29.76 -16.20 3.82
CA ILE A 224 29.07 -17.50 3.78
C ILE A 224 27.99 -17.44 2.69
N PRO A 225 28.00 -18.35 1.70
CA PRO A 225 26.94 -18.42 0.68
C PRO A 225 25.59 -18.73 1.34
N THR A 226 24.82 -17.69 1.62
CA THR A 226 23.41 -17.83 1.97
C THR A 226 22.65 -18.10 0.68
N GLU A 227 22.47 -19.37 0.33
CA GLU A 227 21.51 -19.74 -0.72
C GLU A 227 20.14 -19.09 -0.43
N PRO A 228 19.39 -18.67 -1.47
CA PRO A 228 18.08 -18.08 -1.28
C PRO A 228 17.11 -19.14 -0.74
N SER A 229 16.99 -19.20 0.59
CA SER A 229 16.10 -20.10 1.32
C SER A 229 14.72 -20.16 0.64
N PRO A 230 14.15 -21.35 0.40
CA PRO A 230 12.92 -21.50 -0.36
C PRO A 230 11.82 -20.61 0.23
N MET A 231 11.02 -20.01 -0.67
CA MET A 231 9.99 -19.04 -0.30
C MET A 231 9.02 -19.69 0.70
N PRO A 232 8.89 -19.15 1.92
CA PRO A 232 8.09 -19.79 2.96
C PRO A 232 6.60 -19.66 2.64
N ASP A 233 5.88 -20.77 2.74
CA ASP A 233 4.42 -20.78 2.72
C ASP A 233 3.87 -20.14 4.01
N PRO A 234 3.10 -19.03 3.94
CA PRO A 234 2.44 -18.47 5.11
C PRO A 234 1.43 -19.44 5.77
N CYS A 235 0.82 -20.34 4.98
CA CYS A 235 -0.12 -21.34 5.49
C CYS A 235 0.56 -22.50 6.24
N SER A 236 1.89 -22.56 6.28
CA SER A 236 2.64 -23.46 7.16
C SER A 236 2.34 -23.22 8.65
N GLY A 237 1.91 -22.00 9.00
CA GLY A 237 1.51 -21.57 10.34
C GLY A 237 2.68 -21.23 11.27
N GLU A 238 3.93 -21.47 10.87
CA GLU A 238 5.10 -21.23 11.71
C GLU A 238 5.74 -19.88 11.46
N LEU A 239 6.11 -19.18 12.54
CA LEU A 239 6.76 -17.87 12.50
C LEU A 239 8.08 -17.86 13.27
N ASP A 240 9.03 -17.06 12.79
CA ASP A 240 10.28 -16.76 13.47
C ASP A 240 10.18 -15.45 14.28
N ALA A 241 9.29 -14.53 13.88
CA ALA A 241 8.88 -13.37 14.67
C ALA A 241 7.52 -12.80 14.19
N MET A 242 6.84 -12.01 15.02
CA MET A 242 5.61 -11.30 14.67
C MET A 242 5.45 -10.03 15.50
N MET A 243 5.06 -8.90 14.88
CA MET A 243 4.88 -7.63 15.57
C MET A 243 3.74 -6.79 14.98
N LEU A 244 3.07 -5.99 15.82
CA LEU A 244 2.22 -4.88 15.38
C LEU A 244 3.14 -3.66 15.13
N GLY A 245 3.39 -3.34 13.87
CA GLY A 245 4.25 -2.25 13.43
C GLY A 245 3.55 -0.88 13.29
N PRO A 246 4.25 0.11 12.71
CA PRO A 246 3.73 1.46 12.50
C PRO A 246 2.36 1.50 11.81
N ARG A 247 1.52 2.45 12.23
CA ARG A 247 0.15 2.66 11.72
C ARG A 247 -0.75 1.41 11.79
N GLY A 248 -0.51 0.52 12.75
CA GLY A 248 -1.39 -0.63 13.03
C GLY A 248 -1.32 -1.77 12.01
N LYS A 249 -0.23 -1.87 11.24
CA LYS A 249 0.05 -3.01 10.35
C LYS A 249 0.69 -4.15 11.14
N THR A 250 0.11 -5.33 11.09
CA THR A 250 0.74 -6.55 11.63
C THR A 250 1.76 -7.09 10.62
N TYR A 251 2.98 -7.39 11.07
CA TYR A 251 4.07 -7.98 10.29
C TYR A 251 4.43 -9.35 10.85
N ALA A 252 4.51 -10.36 9.97
CA ALA A 252 4.90 -11.73 10.29
C ALA A 252 6.16 -12.11 9.50
N PHE A 253 7.10 -12.81 10.16
CA PHE A 253 8.44 -13.10 9.65
C PHE A 253 8.73 -14.60 9.66
N LYS A 254 9.34 -15.12 8.58
CA LYS A 254 9.81 -16.51 8.48
C LYS A 254 10.97 -16.58 7.49
N GLY A 255 12.09 -17.18 7.90
CA GLY A 255 13.32 -17.19 7.11
C GLY A 255 13.73 -15.79 6.69
N SER A 256 14.19 -15.62 5.46
CA SER A 256 14.57 -14.31 4.91
C SER A 256 13.40 -13.43 4.47
N TYR A 257 12.15 -13.77 4.84
CA TYR A 257 10.94 -13.12 4.33
C TYR A 257 10.01 -12.56 5.42
N VAL A 258 9.18 -11.60 5.00
CA VAL A 258 8.20 -10.89 5.82
C VAL A 258 6.94 -10.58 4.99
N TRP A 259 5.76 -10.73 5.59
CA TRP A 259 4.47 -10.35 5.01
C TRP A 259 3.65 -9.55 6.01
N THR A 260 2.63 -8.82 5.52
CA THR A 260 1.66 -8.17 6.40
C THR A 260 0.40 -9.00 6.57
N VAL A 261 -0.01 -9.24 7.81
CA VAL A 261 -1.30 -9.87 8.11
C VAL A 261 -2.38 -8.79 8.20
N THR A 262 -3.52 -9.02 7.57
CA THR A 262 -4.65 -8.08 7.55
C THR A 262 -5.96 -8.78 7.90
N ASP A 263 -6.97 -7.98 8.23
CA ASP A 263 -8.32 -8.45 8.61
C ASP A 263 -9.11 -9.01 7.39
N SER A 264 -8.47 -9.07 6.21
CA SER A 264 -8.96 -9.63 4.95
C SER A 264 -7.92 -10.56 4.28
N GLY A 265 -7.07 -11.22 5.08
CA GLY A 265 -6.04 -12.15 4.61
C GLY A 265 -4.63 -11.58 4.49
N LEU A 266 -3.83 -12.19 3.62
CA LEU A 266 -2.39 -11.95 3.49
C LEU A 266 -2.08 -10.80 2.53
N GLY A 267 -1.24 -9.87 2.97
CA GLY A 267 -0.57 -8.92 2.09
C GLY A 267 0.68 -9.51 1.42
N PRO A 268 1.29 -8.80 0.46
CA PRO A 268 2.43 -9.29 -0.33
C PRO A 268 3.64 -9.66 0.54
N LEU A 269 4.37 -10.67 0.06
CA LEU A 269 5.59 -11.21 0.66
C LEU A 269 6.82 -10.43 0.14
N PHE A 270 7.68 -9.99 1.05
CA PHE A 270 8.94 -9.30 0.76
C PHE A 270 10.12 -10.02 1.43
N GLN A 271 11.34 -9.77 0.95
CA GLN A 271 12.54 -10.11 1.73
C GLN A 271 12.75 -9.11 2.87
N VAL A 272 13.19 -9.59 4.03
CA VAL A 272 13.45 -8.79 5.24
C VAL A 272 14.44 -7.67 4.97
N SER A 273 15.54 -7.98 4.28
CA SER A 273 16.60 -7.05 3.88
C SER A 273 16.17 -6.02 2.83
N ALA A 274 15.08 -6.27 2.10
CA ALA A 274 14.54 -5.33 1.10
C ALA A 274 13.68 -4.23 1.75
N LEU A 275 13.03 -4.51 2.89
CA LEU A 275 12.32 -3.51 3.69
C LEU A 275 13.24 -2.84 4.71
N TRP A 276 14.16 -3.58 5.33
CA TRP A 276 15.06 -3.09 6.36
C TRP A 276 16.51 -3.35 5.96
N GLU A 277 17.10 -2.36 5.30
CA GLU A 277 18.44 -2.44 4.71
C GLU A 277 19.52 -2.68 5.78
N GLY A 278 20.28 -3.78 5.63
CA GLY A 278 21.27 -4.22 6.60
C GLY A 278 20.73 -5.12 7.73
N LEU A 279 19.45 -5.52 7.69
CA LEU A 279 18.87 -6.51 8.60
C LEU A 279 19.02 -7.95 8.04
N PRO A 280 19.51 -8.93 8.81
CA PRO A 280 19.56 -10.33 8.39
C PRO A 280 18.17 -11.00 8.40
N GLY A 281 18.04 -12.10 7.66
CA GLY A 281 16.88 -12.98 7.74
C GLY A 281 16.88 -13.88 8.99
N LYS A 282 15.81 -14.66 9.14
CA LYS A 282 15.57 -15.64 10.22
C LYS A 282 15.74 -14.99 11.60
N LEU A 283 15.01 -13.91 11.83
CA LEU A 283 15.07 -13.10 13.06
C LEU A 283 14.76 -13.93 14.31
N ASP A 284 15.29 -13.49 15.45
CA ASP A 284 15.04 -14.13 16.76
C ASP A 284 13.90 -13.41 17.52
N ALA A 285 13.75 -12.11 17.30
CA ALA A 285 12.57 -11.36 17.73
C ALA A 285 12.40 -10.06 16.94
N ALA A 286 11.19 -9.52 16.92
CA ALA A 286 10.83 -8.23 16.31
C ALA A 286 9.81 -7.50 17.19
N VAL A 287 9.98 -6.20 17.41
CA VAL A 287 9.03 -5.38 18.18
C VAL A 287 9.05 -3.93 17.71
N TYR A 288 7.88 -3.28 17.68
CA TYR A 288 7.75 -1.85 17.46
C TYR A 288 7.22 -1.17 18.73
N SER A 289 7.77 0.00 19.04
CA SER A 289 7.35 0.83 20.16
C SER A 289 6.63 2.09 19.67
N PRO A 290 5.31 2.19 19.87
CA PRO A 290 4.56 3.43 19.65
C PRO A 290 5.09 4.63 20.43
N ARG A 291 5.73 4.43 21.60
CA ARG A 291 6.28 5.49 22.46
C ARG A 291 7.51 6.17 21.85
N THR A 292 8.39 5.40 21.21
CA THR A 292 9.64 5.91 20.63
C THR A 292 9.61 6.03 19.11
N GLN A 293 8.60 5.44 18.46
CA GLN A 293 8.53 5.17 17.02
C GLN A 293 9.68 4.26 16.51
N TRP A 294 10.39 3.57 17.41
CA TRP A 294 11.48 2.68 17.06
C TRP A 294 10.98 1.26 16.80
N ILE A 295 11.51 0.63 15.76
CA ILE A 295 11.40 -0.81 15.53
C ILE A 295 12.71 -1.44 15.95
N HIS A 296 12.67 -2.41 16.86
CA HIS A 296 13.81 -3.20 17.28
C HIS A 296 13.70 -4.62 16.72
N PHE A 297 14.80 -5.08 16.12
CA PHE A 297 14.94 -6.45 15.64
C PHE A 297 16.15 -7.09 16.31
N PHE A 298 16.01 -8.36 16.67
CA PHE A 298 17.01 -9.10 17.43
C PHE A 298 17.50 -10.28 16.59
N LYS A 299 18.81 -10.46 16.52
CA LYS A 299 19.45 -11.63 15.90
C LYS A 299 20.79 -11.94 16.56
N GLY A 300 20.97 -13.16 17.04
CA GLY A 300 22.16 -13.60 17.76
C GLY A 300 22.41 -12.74 19.01
N ASP A 301 23.60 -12.19 19.11
CA ASP A 301 24.00 -11.26 20.18
C ASP A 301 23.75 -9.77 19.84
N LYS A 302 22.96 -9.46 18.80
CA LYS A 302 22.79 -8.10 18.28
C LYS A 302 21.33 -7.65 18.25
N VAL A 303 21.15 -6.35 18.49
CA VAL A 303 19.92 -5.61 18.24
C VAL A 303 20.14 -4.56 17.15
N TRP A 304 19.25 -4.53 16.17
CA TRP A 304 19.11 -3.46 15.18
C TRP A 304 17.97 -2.54 15.62
N ARG A 305 18.07 -1.25 15.28
CA ARG A 305 17.01 -0.27 15.52
C ARG A 305 16.72 0.54 14.26
N TYR A 306 15.45 0.60 13.86
CA TYR A 306 14.99 1.34 12.70
C TYR A 306 13.96 2.41 13.10
N ILE A 307 13.87 3.47 12.30
CA ILE A 307 12.74 4.39 12.27
C ILE A 307 12.09 4.24 10.90
N ASN A 308 10.85 3.75 10.87
CA ASN A 308 10.21 3.20 9.67
C ASN A 308 11.07 2.13 8.99
N PHE A 309 11.80 2.49 7.94
CA PHE A 309 12.67 1.59 7.14
C PHE A 309 14.16 1.99 7.16
N LYS A 310 14.53 3.08 7.84
CA LYS A 310 15.94 3.55 7.92
C LYS A 310 16.58 3.13 9.25
N MET A 311 17.76 2.54 9.19
CA MET A 311 18.50 2.14 10.39
C MET A 311 18.96 3.38 11.19
N SER A 312 18.94 3.29 12.52
CA SER A 312 19.47 4.30 13.42
C SER A 312 21.01 4.37 13.33
N PRO A 313 21.63 5.56 13.36
CA PRO A 313 23.08 5.69 13.47
C PRO A 313 23.66 4.90 14.66
N GLY A 314 24.78 4.23 14.44
CA GLY A 314 25.46 3.43 15.46
C GLY A 314 24.75 2.11 15.83
N PHE A 315 23.87 1.59 14.97
CA PHE A 315 23.34 0.22 15.04
C PHE A 315 23.87 -0.62 13.86
N PRO A 316 23.83 -1.97 13.93
CA PRO A 316 23.44 -2.80 15.08
C PRO A 316 24.36 -2.66 16.29
N LYS A 317 23.83 -2.93 17.49
CA LYS A 317 24.58 -2.93 18.76
C LYS A 317 24.55 -4.32 19.39
N LYS A 318 25.62 -4.68 20.11
CA LYS A 318 25.66 -5.91 20.91
C LYS A 318 24.74 -5.81 22.13
N LEU A 319 23.98 -6.87 22.39
CA LEU A 319 23.11 -7.06 23.55
C LEU A 319 23.96 -7.40 24.78
N ASN A 320 24.62 -6.39 25.34
CA ASN A 320 25.33 -6.53 26.60
C ASN A 320 24.31 -6.61 27.75
N ARG A 321 24.41 -7.63 28.61
CA ARG A 321 23.54 -7.91 29.79
C ARG A 321 22.20 -8.62 29.53
N ILE A 322 21.93 -9.05 28.31
CA ILE A 322 20.77 -9.90 27.95
C ILE A 322 21.32 -11.10 27.17
N GLU A 323 20.69 -12.26 27.28
CA GLU A 323 21.13 -13.48 26.61
C GLU A 323 20.88 -13.41 25.09
N PRO A 324 21.77 -13.98 24.26
CA PRO A 324 21.65 -13.98 22.81
C PRO A 324 20.62 -15.01 22.32
N ASN A 325 20.12 -14.82 21.10
CA ASN A 325 19.09 -15.67 20.47
C ASN A 325 17.79 -15.73 21.33
N LEU A 326 17.17 -14.56 21.54
CA LEU A 326 15.85 -14.43 22.17
C LEU A 326 14.79 -15.28 21.44
N ASP A 327 13.67 -15.57 22.10
CA ASP A 327 12.57 -16.32 21.48
C ASP A 327 11.44 -15.37 20.99
N ALA A 328 11.23 -14.25 21.69
CA ALA A 328 10.22 -13.25 21.34
C ALA A 328 10.50 -11.86 21.94
N ALA A 329 9.83 -10.82 21.43
CA ALA A 329 9.82 -9.47 22.00
C ALA A 329 8.44 -8.79 21.87
N LEU A 330 7.91 -8.28 22.99
CA LEU A 330 6.57 -7.68 23.11
C LEU A 330 6.69 -6.22 23.59
N TYR A 331 6.08 -5.26 22.91
CA TYR A 331 5.83 -3.94 23.51
C TYR A 331 4.47 -4.00 24.21
N TRP A 332 4.42 -3.70 25.51
CA TRP A 332 3.17 -3.69 26.27
C TRP A 332 2.68 -2.25 26.51
N PRO A 333 1.55 -1.82 25.90
CA PRO A 333 1.12 -0.42 25.97
C PRO A 333 0.82 0.11 27.37
N VAL A 334 0.41 -0.77 28.29
CA VAL A 334 -0.04 -0.40 29.66
C VAL A 334 1.10 0.16 30.51
N ASN A 335 2.30 -0.42 30.43
CA ASN A 335 3.47 0.05 31.18
C ASN A 335 4.55 0.72 30.29
N GLN A 336 4.30 0.79 28.98
CA GLN A 336 5.14 1.44 27.97
C GLN A 336 6.59 0.91 27.90
N LYS A 337 6.76 -0.40 28.10
CA LYS A 337 8.06 -1.09 28.06
C LYS A 337 8.07 -2.23 27.04
N VAL A 338 9.29 -2.53 26.57
CA VAL A 338 9.58 -3.73 25.78
C VAL A 338 9.87 -4.88 26.74
N PHE A 339 9.27 -6.03 26.50
CA PHE A 339 9.54 -7.29 27.15
C PHE A 339 10.31 -8.17 26.16
N LEU A 340 11.43 -8.72 26.60
CA LEU A 340 12.26 -9.65 25.83
C LEU A 340 12.16 -11.02 26.48
N PHE A 341 11.97 -12.09 25.71
CA PHE A 341 11.74 -13.44 26.23
C PHE A 341 12.87 -14.39 25.86
N LYS A 342 13.27 -15.24 26.81
CA LYS A 342 14.17 -16.38 26.59
C LYS A 342 13.79 -17.52 27.52
N ASP A 343 13.61 -18.71 26.96
CA ASP A 343 13.21 -19.93 27.66
C ASP A 343 11.96 -19.75 28.51
N SER A 344 12.06 -19.86 29.84
CA SER A 344 10.96 -19.62 30.77
C SER A 344 10.99 -18.21 31.40
N GLY A 345 11.88 -17.34 30.92
CA GLY A 345 12.21 -16.05 31.48
C GLY A 345 11.90 -14.85 30.59
N TYR A 346 11.85 -13.66 31.20
CA TYR A 346 11.77 -12.38 30.50
C TYR A 346 12.60 -11.27 31.16
N TRP A 347 12.96 -10.26 30.38
CA TRP A 347 13.51 -8.97 30.81
C TRP A 347 12.50 -7.86 30.47
N GLN A 348 12.33 -6.85 31.34
CA GLN A 348 11.64 -5.61 30.97
C GLN A 348 12.68 -4.54 30.65
N TRP A 349 12.57 -3.91 29.48
CA TRP A 349 13.45 -2.86 29.01
C TRP A 349 12.66 -1.56 28.79
N ASP A 350 13.14 -0.48 29.40
CA ASP A 350 12.73 0.88 29.06
C ASP A 350 13.69 1.45 28.01
N GLU A 351 13.17 1.82 26.84
CA GLU A 351 13.96 2.32 25.72
C GLU A 351 14.55 3.72 25.97
N LEU A 352 13.95 4.50 26.88
CA LEU A 352 14.32 5.89 27.14
C LEU A 352 15.05 6.10 28.48
N ALA A 353 15.11 5.06 29.33
CA ALA A 353 15.76 5.13 30.64
C ALA A 353 16.78 4.00 30.83
N ARG A 354 17.82 4.25 31.64
CA ARG A 354 18.79 3.21 31.99
C ARG A 354 18.11 2.11 32.81
N THR A 355 17.83 1.00 32.16
CA THR A 355 17.26 -0.19 32.80
C THR A 355 18.35 -0.93 33.54
N ASP A 356 18.08 -1.38 34.77
CA ASP A 356 18.91 -2.36 35.46
C ASP A 356 18.40 -3.78 35.24
N PHE A 357 19.33 -4.70 35.00
CA PHE A 357 19.08 -6.10 34.67
C PHE A 357 19.53 -7.10 35.76
N THR A 358 20.05 -6.61 36.89
CA THR A 358 20.49 -7.43 38.06
C THR A 358 19.48 -8.47 38.54
N HIS A 359 18.18 -8.15 38.51
CA HIS A 359 17.10 -9.01 38.98
C HIS A 359 16.32 -9.68 37.84
N TYR A 360 17.02 -10.11 36.78
CA TYR A 360 16.47 -10.74 35.59
C TYR A 360 17.36 -11.91 35.11
N PRO A 361 16.82 -12.89 34.33
CA PRO A 361 15.43 -13.00 33.88
C PRO A 361 14.43 -13.23 35.01
N LYS A 362 13.18 -12.80 34.81
CA LYS A 362 12.05 -13.09 35.69
C LYS A 362 11.17 -14.18 35.05
N PRO A 363 10.62 -15.15 35.78
CA PRO A 363 9.80 -16.21 35.18
C PRO A 363 8.56 -15.64 34.46
N ILE A 364 8.31 -16.06 33.22
CA ILE A 364 7.14 -15.67 32.40
C ILE A 364 5.84 -15.89 33.19
N LYS A 365 5.73 -17.05 33.83
CA LYS A 365 4.59 -17.48 34.67
C LYS A 365 4.30 -16.57 35.88
N ARG A 366 5.21 -15.65 36.25
CA ARG A 366 4.97 -14.62 37.29
C ARG A 366 4.08 -13.47 36.80
N LEU A 367 3.96 -13.29 35.48
CA LEU A 367 3.18 -12.19 34.88
C LEU A 367 2.14 -12.70 33.87
N PHE A 368 2.49 -13.69 33.05
CA PHE A 368 1.63 -14.26 32.01
C PHE A 368 1.26 -15.71 32.37
N THR A 369 -0.01 -15.95 32.71
CA THR A 369 -0.46 -17.26 33.22
C THR A 369 -0.98 -18.15 32.10
N GLY A 370 -0.42 -19.36 31.97
CA GLY A 370 -0.82 -20.36 30.97
C GLY A 370 -0.13 -20.23 29.61
N VAL A 371 0.75 -19.25 29.44
CA VAL A 371 1.60 -19.07 28.25
C VAL A 371 2.70 -20.15 28.22
N PRO A 372 3.02 -20.71 27.04
CA PRO A 372 4.12 -21.67 26.90
C PRO A 372 5.50 -21.02 27.13
N ASP A 373 6.42 -21.76 27.72
CA ASP A 373 7.84 -21.41 27.70
C ASP A 373 8.39 -21.52 26.25
N GLN A 374 9.43 -20.76 25.91
CA GLN A 374 9.97 -20.60 24.54
C GLN A 374 8.89 -20.24 23.49
N PRO A 375 8.22 -19.08 23.59
CA PRO A 375 7.31 -18.59 22.56
C PRO A 375 8.08 -18.09 21.34
N SER A 376 7.71 -18.50 20.12
CA SER A 376 8.32 -18.09 18.84
C SER A 376 7.95 -16.66 18.38
N ALA A 377 6.93 -16.05 18.99
CA ALA A 377 6.64 -14.62 18.89
C ALA A 377 5.73 -14.17 20.04
N ALA A 378 5.66 -12.86 20.27
CA ALA A 378 4.72 -12.24 21.20
C ALA A 378 4.42 -10.80 20.80
N MET A 379 3.16 -10.35 20.83
CA MET A 379 2.82 -8.95 20.54
C MET A 379 1.46 -8.53 21.14
N SER A 380 1.25 -7.21 21.27
CA SER A 380 -0.09 -6.64 21.50
C SER A 380 -0.75 -6.27 20.17
N TRP A 381 -2.03 -6.60 19.99
CA TRP A 381 -2.83 -6.12 18.84
C TRP A 381 -3.37 -4.72 19.12
N LYS A 382 -3.92 -4.08 18.07
CA LYS A 382 -4.62 -2.77 18.04
C LYS A 382 -5.61 -2.54 19.20
N ASP A 383 -6.20 -3.60 19.78
CA ASP A 383 -7.19 -3.56 20.87
C ASP A 383 -6.58 -3.57 22.28
N GLY A 384 -5.27 -3.80 22.38
CA GLY A 384 -4.53 -3.96 23.63
C GLY A 384 -4.42 -5.40 24.14
N SER A 385 -5.06 -6.38 23.51
CA SER A 385 -4.91 -7.80 23.83
C SER A 385 -3.48 -8.27 23.57
N VAL A 386 -2.96 -9.15 24.44
CA VAL A 386 -1.63 -9.75 24.29
C VAL A 386 -1.76 -11.14 23.66
N TYR A 387 -0.91 -11.43 22.69
CA TYR A 387 -0.83 -12.71 21.99
C TYR A 387 0.58 -13.27 22.06
N PHE A 388 0.69 -14.59 22.28
CA PHE A 388 1.93 -15.37 22.19
C PHE A 388 1.76 -16.47 21.14
N PHE A 389 2.84 -16.83 20.46
CA PHE A 389 2.85 -17.79 19.36
C PHE A 389 3.91 -18.86 19.63
N LYS A 390 3.66 -20.12 19.29
CA LYS A 390 4.65 -21.20 19.34
C LYS A 390 4.30 -22.30 18.34
N GLY A 391 5.25 -22.66 17.48
CA GLY A 391 4.98 -23.59 16.37
C GLY A 391 3.85 -23.06 15.49
N LYS A 392 2.79 -23.85 15.30
CA LYS A 392 1.60 -23.50 14.51
C LYS A 392 0.45 -22.92 15.33
N GLN A 393 0.65 -22.71 16.64
CA GLN A 393 -0.40 -22.33 17.58
C GLN A 393 -0.16 -20.95 18.20
N TYR A 394 -1.25 -20.26 18.54
CA TYR A 394 -1.21 -19.00 19.29
C TYR A 394 -2.16 -19.00 20.49
N TRP A 395 -1.75 -18.25 21.52
CA TRP A 395 -2.43 -18.05 22.79
C TRP A 395 -2.81 -16.58 22.91
N HIS A 396 -4.08 -16.31 23.22
CA HIS A 396 -4.61 -14.97 23.50
C HIS A 396 -4.85 -14.82 25.01
N LEU A 397 -4.54 -13.65 25.55
CA LEU A 397 -4.62 -13.37 26.98
C LEU A 397 -5.70 -12.33 27.28
N ASN A 398 -6.47 -12.60 28.33
CA ASN A 398 -7.43 -11.66 28.88
C ASN A 398 -6.76 -10.49 29.62
N ARG A 399 -7.57 -9.53 30.10
CA ARG A 399 -7.10 -8.33 30.82
C ARG A 399 -6.34 -8.63 32.12
N GLN A 400 -6.45 -9.84 32.67
CA GLN A 400 -5.73 -10.32 33.85
C GLN A 400 -4.44 -11.09 33.48
N LEU A 401 -4.00 -11.00 32.21
CA LEU A 401 -2.83 -11.69 31.65
C LEU A 401 -2.87 -13.21 31.83
N ARG A 402 -4.06 -13.80 31.77
CA ARG A 402 -4.27 -15.25 31.75
C ARG A 402 -4.74 -15.66 30.36
N VAL A 403 -4.24 -16.79 29.87
CA VAL A 403 -4.72 -17.39 28.62
C VAL A 403 -6.25 -17.60 28.70
N GLU A 404 -6.95 -17.16 27.67
CA GLU A 404 -8.42 -17.23 27.62
C GLU A 404 -8.92 -18.63 27.25
N LYS A 405 -10.14 -18.98 27.68
CA LYS A 405 -10.73 -20.30 27.43
C LYS A 405 -10.99 -20.49 25.93
N GLY A 406 -10.53 -21.61 25.37
CA GLY A 406 -10.60 -21.87 23.92
C GLY A 406 -9.37 -21.39 23.14
N TYR A 407 -8.22 -21.29 23.83
CA TYR A 407 -6.88 -21.21 23.27
C TYR A 407 -6.00 -22.35 23.84
N PRO A 408 -4.94 -22.80 23.14
CA PRO A 408 -4.44 -22.28 21.86
C PRO A 408 -5.37 -22.49 20.66
N ARG A 409 -5.14 -21.70 19.60
CA ARG A 409 -5.78 -21.84 18.29
C ARG A 409 -4.73 -21.88 17.18
N ASP A 410 -5.13 -22.32 15.99
CA ASP A 410 -4.25 -22.44 14.82
C ASP A 410 -3.94 -21.08 14.17
N ILE A 411 -2.67 -20.85 13.83
CA ILE A 411 -2.18 -19.60 13.21
C ILE A 411 -2.61 -19.49 11.74
N ALA A 412 -2.46 -20.56 10.95
CA ALA A 412 -2.72 -20.53 9.52
C ALA A 412 -4.19 -20.15 9.24
N HIS A 413 -5.12 -20.72 10.00
CA HIS A 413 -6.54 -20.43 9.86
C HIS A 413 -6.93 -19.04 10.41
N ASN A 414 -6.59 -18.72 11.66
CA ASN A 414 -7.12 -17.52 12.34
C ASN A 414 -6.34 -16.23 12.04
N TRP A 415 -5.09 -16.31 11.56
CA TRP A 415 -4.27 -15.15 11.21
C TRP A 415 -3.97 -15.10 9.72
N MET A 416 -3.54 -16.21 9.12
CA MET A 416 -3.15 -16.23 7.70
C MET A 416 -4.36 -16.41 6.77
N HIS A 417 -5.56 -16.60 7.32
CA HIS A 417 -6.82 -16.81 6.58
C HIS A 417 -6.75 -17.98 5.59
N CYS A 418 -5.93 -18.99 5.91
CA CYS A 418 -5.81 -20.20 5.11
C CYS A 418 -7.01 -21.10 5.38
N HIS A 419 -7.78 -21.36 4.34
CA HIS A 419 -8.88 -22.32 4.33
C HIS A 419 -8.39 -23.61 3.65
N PRO A 420 -8.74 -24.81 4.15
CA PRO A 420 -8.45 -26.04 3.43
C PRO A 420 -9.16 -26.02 2.07
N LEU A 421 -8.43 -26.34 1.00
CA LEU A 421 -9.04 -26.61 -0.30
C LEU A 421 -9.91 -27.87 -0.17
N THR A 422 -11.22 -27.72 -0.31
CA THR A 422 -12.11 -28.85 -0.58
C THR A 422 -11.77 -29.41 -1.95
N PRO A 423 -11.45 -30.72 -2.09
CA PRO A 423 -11.18 -31.29 -3.40
C PRO A 423 -12.45 -31.25 -4.25
N ASP A 424 -12.36 -30.65 -5.44
CA ASP A 424 -13.48 -30.59 -6.38
C ASP A 424 -13.94 -31.99 -6.80
N THR A 425 -15.23 -32.28 -6.64
CA THR A 425 -15.82 -33.55 -7.06
C THR A 425 -15.89 -33.61 -8.58
N THR A 426 -14.96 -34.35 -9.20
CA THR A 426 -14.97 -34.61 -10.65
C THR A 426 -16.30 -35.23 -11.09
N PRO A 427 -17.06 -34.60 -12.02
CA PRO A 427 -18.25 -35.22 -12.57
C PRO A 427 -17.85 -36.37 -13.50
N SER A 428 -18.04 -37.61 -13.06
CA SER A 428 -17.99 -38.77 -13.97
C SER A 428 -19.21 -38.71 -14.89
N GLY A 429 -18.99 -38.81 -16.20
CA GLY A 429 -20.06 -38.82 -17.19
C GLY A 429 -20.92 -40.09 -17.15
N GLY A 430 -22.12 -40.02 -17.74
CA GLY A 430 -23.07 -41.13 -17.81
C GLY A 430 -24.44 -40.74 -18.37
N ASP A 431 -24.54 -40.52 -19.68
CA ASP A 431 -25.82 -40.35 -20.35
C ASP A 431 -26.63 -41.66 -20.38
N THR A 432 -27.84 -41.68 -19.79
CA THR A 432 -28.91 -42.58 -20.25
C THR A 432 -30.34 -42.14 -19.87
N ILE A 433 -31.22 -42.13 -20.86
CA ILE A 433 -32.67 -41.82 -20.88
C ILE A 433 -33.26 -42.67 -22.06
N PRO A 434 -34.55 -43.10 -22.15
CA PRO A 434 -35.75 -42.90 -21.29
C PRO A 434 -36.52 -44.19 -20.90
N SER A 435 -37.58 -44.05 -20.07
CA SER A 435 -38.98 -44.60 -20.22
C SER A 435 -39.69 -44.65 -18.84
N ALA A 436 -40.88 -44.05 -18.61
CA ALA A 436 -42.25 -44.43 -19.04
C ALA A 436 -42.77 -45.71 -18.32
N THR A 437 -44.00 -45.87 -17.79
CA THR A 437 -45.34 -45.22 -17.95
C THR A 437 -46.26 -45.36 -16.70
N GLY A 438 -47.38 -44.62 -16.61
CA GLY A 438 -48.51 -44.80 -15.66
C GLY A 438 -48.70 -43.60 -14.70
N ILE A 439 -49.71 -42.72 -14.75
CA ILE A 439 -51.18 -42.73 -14.99
C ILE A 439 -51.99 -42.98 -13.68
N GLU A 440 -53.10 -42.22 -13.53
CA GLU A 440 -54.04 -42.13 -12.38
C GLU A 440 -53.53 -41.33 -11.15
N HIS A 441 -54.33 -40.52 -10.44
CA HIS A 441 -55.72 -40.08 -10.65
C HIS A 441 -55.94 -38.62 -10.16
N SER A 442 -56.99 -37.96 -10.64
CA SER A 442 -57.56 -36.68 -10.17
C SER A 442 -59.08 -36.88 -9.93
N PRO A 443 -59.86 -35.96 -9.28
CA PRO A 443 -59.61 -34.51 -9.11
C PRO A 443 -60.01 -33.86 -7.76
N THR A 444 -59.69 -32.57 -7.59
CA THR A 444 -60.64 -31.50 -7.18
C THR A 444 -59.97 -30.14 -7.31
N GLY A 445 -60.73 -29.07 -7.55
CA GLY A 445 -60.16 -27.72 -7.62
C GLY A 445 -61.22 -26.62 -7.62
N THR A 446 -60.80 -25.40 -7.27
CA THR A 446 -61.61 -24.19 -7.39
C THR A 446 -60.80 -23.04 -7.98
N THR A 447 -61.24 -22.65 -9.17
CA THR A 447 -60.97 -21.46 -9.99
C THR A 447 -60.27 -20.24 -9.35
N LEU A 448 -59.22 -19.76 -10.02
CA LEU A 448 -58.83 -18.34 -10.03
C LEU A 448 -59.73 -17.57 -11.01
N VAL A 449 -60.05 -16.30 -10.71
CA VAL A 449 -60.50 -15.32 -11.72
C VAL A 449 -59.76 -14.01 -11.48
N THR A 450 -59.17 -13.47 -12.55
CA THR A 450 -58.46 -12.19 -12.57
C THR A 450 -59.21 -11.24 -13.51
N THR A 451 -59.49 -10.02 -13.09
CA THR A 451 -59.90 -8.91 -13.98
C THR A 451 -59.23 -7.60 -13.56
N SER A 452 -59.11 -6.69 -14.52
CA SER A 452 -58.43 -5.39 -14.42
C SER A 452 -59.36 -4.27 -14.85
N SER A 453 -59.24 -3.09 -14.24
CA SER A 453 -59.55 -1.82 -14.89
C SER A 453 -58.80 -0.66 -14.22
N ALA A 454 -58.48 0.37 -15.01
CA ALA A 454 -57.90 1.65 -14.55
C ALA A 454 -58.97 2.76 -14.55
N ILE A 455 -58.55 4.03 -14.76
CA ILE A 455 -59.29 5.32 -14.61
C ILE A 455 -59.21 5.82 -13.14
N ASP A 456 -58.54 6.91 -12.74
CA ASP A 456 -58.23 8.26 -13.29
C ASP A 456 -59.27 9.37 -12.92
N THR A 457 -58.86 10.65 -13.03
CA THR A 457 -59.62 11.93 -13.08
C THR A 457 -59.54 12.91 -11.88
N THR A 458 -58.82 14.04 -12.08
CA THR A 458 -58.97 15.42 -11.47
C THR A 458 -58.84 15.64 -9.93
N LEU A 459 -58.26 16.72 -9.36
CA LEU A 459 -58.00 18.17 -9.65
C LEU A 459 -58.99 19.18 -9.03
N ASN A 460 -58.54 19.90 -7.98
CA ASN A 460 -58.58 21.38 -7.79
C ASN A 460 -57.99 21.76 -6.40
N ILE A 461 -57.14 22.79 -6.23
CA ILE A 461 -57.38 24.26 -6.16
C ILE A 461 -58.20 24.65 -4.90
N ASP A 462 -57.81 25.61 -4.04
CA ASP A 462 -56.69 26.59 -4.06
C ASP A 462 -55.86 26.53 -2.72
N HIS A 463 -55.21 27.53 -2.08
CA HIS A 463 -55.13 29.00 -2.19
C HIS A 463 -53.79 29.56 -1.62
N LEU A 464 -53.59 30.88 -1.64
CA LEU A 464 -52.44 31.64 -1.10
C LEU A 464 -52.91 32.72 -0.09
N PRO A 465 -52.02 33.31 0.73
CA PRO A 465 -51.53 34.65 0.36
C PRO A 465 -50.05 34.93 0.71
N ARG A 466 -49.52 36.01 0.12
CA ARG A 466 -48.18 36.59 0.39
C ARG A 466 -48.16 37.43 1.68
N ASN A 467 -46.95 37.72 2.18
CA ASN A 467 -46.60 39.11 2.46
C ASN A 467 -45.10 39.40 2.20
N THR A 468 -44.75 40.68 2.04
CA THR A 468 -43.42 41.17 1.60
C THR A 468 -43.05 42.44 2.40
N ILE A 469 -41.91 43.09 2.06
CA ILE A 469 -41.31 44.35 2.60
C ILE A 469 -40.23 44.04 3.67
N LEU A 470 -38.93 44.18 3.39
CA LEU A 470 -38.07 45.38 3.18
C LEU A 470 -37.83 46.22 4.45
N ASP A 471 -36.57 46.36 4.88
CA ASP A 471 -35.85 47.63 4.67
C ASP A 471 -34.32 47.48 4.91
N THR A 472 -33.57 48.60 4.88
CA THR A 472 -32.10 48.65 4.68
C THR A 472 -31.37 49.65 5.61
N ILE A 473 -30.04 49.74 5.47
CA ILE A 473 -29.16 50.88 5.88
C ILE A 473 -28.87 50.98 7.41
N PRO A 474 -27.70 51.54 7.82
CA PRO A 474 -26.63 52.20 7.04
C PRO A 474 -25.39 51.34 6.78
#